data_AF-A0ABD0YQP3-F1
#
_entry.id   AF-A0ABD0YQP3-F1
#
_cell.length_a   1.000
_cell.length_b   1.000
_cell.length_c   1.000
_cell.angle_alpha   90.00
_cell.angle_beta   90.00
_cell.angle_gamma   90.00
#
_symmetry.space_group_name_H-M   'P 1'
#
loop_
_entity.id
_entity.type
_entity.pdbx_description
1 polymer ?
#
loop_
_entity_poly.entity_id
_entity_poly.type
_entity_poly.pdbx_seq_one_letter_code
_entity_poly.pdbx_strand_id
1 'polypeptide(L)'
;TLTDYIQQWVLPGTTIYTDCWTAYNRLGELCYNHLTVNHSLNFVDPNTGTHTNTIEGMWRHVKHLIPGYSRTRTSFPNYLAHFLFDRLVKSHSQDIDLRFLHIVKLIDWSTLTVMRANTDNDLDNDTDDNRNDDTDDDRNDAADGETDNNA
;
A
#
# COMPACT_ATOMS: atom_id res chain seq x y z
N THR A 1 16.13 -2.05 -0.52
CA THR A 1 15.58 -1.23 -1.63
C THR A 1 14.23 -1.80 -2.05
N LEU A 2 13.43 -1.08 -2.87
CA LEU A 2 12.13 -1.58 -3.36
C LEU A 2 12.27 -2.91 -4.10
N THR A 3 13.34 -3.04 -4.88
CA THR A 3 13.69 -4.23 -5.64
C THR A 3 13.86 -5.47 -4.76
N ASP A 4 14.52 -5.34 -3.61
CA ASP A 4 14.76 -6.46 -2.69
C ASP A 4 13.45 -7.03 -2.16
N TYR A 5 12.48 -6.15 -1.84
CA TYR A 5 11.14 -6.58 -1.44
C TYR A 5 10.40 -7.29 -2.57
N ILE A 6 10.49 -6.78 -3.80
CA ILE A 6 9.85 -7.44 -4.95
C ILE A 6 10.44 -8.84 -5.15
N GLN A 7 11.76 -8.99 -5.08
CA GLN A 7 12.41 -10.30 -5.20
C GLN A 7 12.10 -11.27 -4.07
N GLN A 8 11.89 -10.75 -2.85
CA GLN A 8 11.51 -11.55 -1.70
C GLN A 8 10.08 -12.10 -1.81
N TRP A 9 9.15 -11.30 -2.35
CA TRP A 9 7.71 -11.58 -2.28
C TRP A 9 7.05 -11.92 -3.61
N VAL A 10 7.72 -11.69 -4.74
CA VAL A 10 7.19 -11.92 -6.10
C VAL A 10 8.06 -12.92 -6.85
N LEU A 11 7.43 -13.99 -7.31
CA LEU A 11 8.10 -15.07 -8.05
C LEU A 11 8.72 -14.55 -9.38
N PRO A 12 9.95 -14.97 -9.73
CA PRO A 12 10.52 -14.68 -11.04
C PRO A 12 9.61 -15.14 -12.20
N GLY A 13 9.61 -14.40 -13.30
CA GLY A 13 8.74 -14.62 -14.46
C GLY A 13 7.34 -14.04 -14.32
N THR A 14 6.97 -13.50 -13.14
CA THR A 14 5.69 -12.82 -12.95
C THR A 14 5.60 -11.56 -13.80
N THR A 15 4.43 -11.30 -14.37
CA THR A 15 4.12 -10.02 -15.01
C THR A 15 3.84 -8.96 -13.95
N ILE A 16 4.62 -7.88 -13.96
CA ILE A 16 4.44 -6.75 -13.05
C ILE A 16 3.98 -5.55 -13.86
N TYR A 17 2.88 -4.94 -13.43
CA TYR A 17 2.32 -3.72 -14.01
C TYR A 17 2.63 -2.53 -13.08
N THR A 18 3.31 -1.50 -13.58
CA THR A 18 3.61 -0.29 -12.78
C THR A 18 3.38 0.98 -13.58
N ASP A 19 3.46 2.13 -12.92
CA ASP A 19 3.72 3.40 -13.61
C ASP A 19 5.16 3.45 -14.14
N CYS A 20 5.52 4.53 -14.84
CA CYS A 20 6.86 4.76 -15.36
C CYS A 20 7.85 5.33 -14.33
N TRP A 21 7.68 5.07 -13.03
CA TRP A 21 8.64 5.57 -12.04
C TRP A 21 10.00 4.85 -12.13
N THR A 22 11.09 5.63 -12.11
CA THR A 22 12.47 5.17 -12.37
C THR A 22 12.92 4.00 -11.50
N ALA A 23 12.37 3.88 -10.27
CA ALA A 23 12.69 2.78 -9.36
C ALA A 23 12.33 1.39 -9.93
N TYR A 24 11.39 1.32 -10.88
CA TYR A 24 10.93 0.08 -11.50
C TYR A 24 11.73 -0.34 -12.74
N ASN A 25 12.60 0.53 -13.27
CA ASN A 25 13.31 0.27 -14.54
C ASN A 25 14.13 -1.03 -14.54
N ARG A 26 14.58 -1.48 -13.37
CA ARG A 26 15.40 -2.69 -13.23
C ARG A 26 14.57 -3.99 -13.23
N LEU A 27 13.24 -3.94 -13.21
CA LEU A 27 12.41 -5.13 -13.11
C LEU A 27 12.59 -6.07 -14.32
N GLY A 28 12.74 -5.52 -15.53
CA GLY A 28 13.03 -6.33 -16.71
C GLY A 28 14.36 -7.10 -16.63
N GLU A 29 15.38 -6.52 -15.99
CA GLU A 29 16.68 -7.15 -15.78
C GLU A 29 16.63 -8.27 -14.73
N LEU A 30 15.63 -8.25 -13.85
CA LEU A 30 15.48 -9.14 -12.71
C LEU A 30 14.51 -10.31 -12.98
N CYS A 31 14.39 -10.68 -14.25
CA CYS A 31 13.54 -11.77 -14.72
C CYS A 31 12.03 -11.53 -14.51
N TYR A 32 11.56 -10.28 -14.48
CA TYR A 32 10.12 -9.98 -14.48
C TYR A 32 9.66 -9.55 -15.88
N ASN A 33 8.43 -9.91 -16.25
CA ASN A 33 7.79 -9.35 -17.42
C ASN A 33 7.18 -8.00 -17.04
N HIS A 34 7.91 -6.92 -17.30
CA HIS A 34 7.54 -5.59 -16.84
C HIS A 34 6.73 -4.83 -17.89
N LEU A 35 5.49 -4.50 -17.53
CA LEU A 35 4.61 -3.66 -18.33
C LEU A 35 4.38 -2.33 -17.60
N THR A 36 4.38 -1.23 -18.33
CA THR A 36 4.28 0.11 -17.76
C THR A 36 3.18 0.92 -18.42
N VAL A 37 2.65 1.90 -17.69
CA VAL A 37 1.77 2.94 -18.23
C VAL A 37 2.34 4.32 -17.91
N ASN A 38 2.44 5.16 -18.95
CA ASN A 38 2.88 6.54 -18.81
C ASN A 38 1.65 7.45 -18.62
N HIS A 39 1.34 7.77 -17.36
CA HIS A 39 0.20 8.60 -16.98
C HIS A 39 0.28 10.05 -17.44
N SER A 40 1.45 10.55 -17.85
CA SER A 40 1.56 11.88 -18.48
C SER A 40 1.04 11.87 -19.91
N LEU A 41 0.93 10.70 -20.55
CA LEU A 41 0.51 10.56 -21.93
C LEU A 41 -0.87 9.90 -22.05
N ASN A 42 -1.09 8.81 -21.30
CA ASN A 42 -2.29 7.99 -21.42
C ASN A 42 -2.69 7.39 -20.06
N PHE A 43 -4.00 7.19 -19.85
CA PHE A 43 -4.52 6.43 -18.70
C PHE A 43 -4.48 4.90 -18.89
N VAL A 44 -4.37 4.47 -20.15
CA VAL A 44 -4.23 3.09 -20.58
C VAL A 44 -3.20 3.09 -21.70
N ASP A 45 -2.16 2.27 -21.62
CA ASP A 45 -1.19 2.15 -22.72
C ASP A 45 -1.91 1.63 -23.99
N PRO A 46 -1.94 2.38 -25.09
CA PRO A 46 -2.64 1.98 -26.31
C PRO A 46 -2.04 0.73 -26.98
N ASN A 47 -0.76 0.44 -26.74
CA ASN A 47 -0.08 -0.69 -27.38
C ASN A 47 -0.30 -2.01 -26.62
N THR A 48 -0.21 -1.95 -25.28
CA THR A 48 -0.29 -3.15 -24.42
C THR A 48 -1.63 -3.30 -23.71
N GLY A 49 -2.46 -2.26 -23.67
CA GLY A 49 -3.67 -2.20 -22.86
C GLY A 49 -3.40 -2.06 -21.35
N THR A 50 -2.15 -1.84 -20.94
CA THR A 50 -1.76 -1.76 -19.53
C THR A 50 -2.36 -0.56 -18.83
N HIS A 51 -2.91 -0.76 -17.64
CA HIS A 51 -3.38 0.32 -16.76
C HIS A 51 -3.23 -0.07 -15.28
N THR A 52 -3.05 0.92 -14.41
CA THR A 52 -2.93 0.74 -12.95
C THR A 52 -4.13 1.28 -12.17
N ASN A 53 -5.16 1.76 -12.86
CA ASN A 53 -6.35 2.43 -12.29
C ASN A 53 -7.03 1.63 -11.16
N THR A 54 -7.16 0.31 -11.32
CA THR A 54 -7.77 -0.55 -10.28
C THR A 54 -6.93 -0.59 -9.01
N ILE A 55 -5.60 -0.65 -9.15
CA ILE A 55 -4.66 -0.66 -8.03
C ILE A 55 -4.69 0.70 -7.32
N GLU A 56 -4.66 1.79 -8.08
CA GLU A 56 -4.74 3.16 -7.55
C GLU A 56 -6.07 3.41 -6.83
N GLY A 57 -7.19 3.00 -7.43
CA GLY A 57 -8.51 3.09 -6.82
C GLY A 57 -8.59 2.31 -5.50
N MET A 58 -8.03 1.10 -5.46
CA MET A 58 -7.94 0.30 -4.24
C MET A 58 -7.13 1.04 -3.15
N TRP A 59 -5.94 1.55 -3.48
CA TRP A 59 -5.12 2.30 -2.53
C TRP A 59 -5.77 3.58 -2.04
N ARG A 60 -6.56 4.25 -2.89
CA ARG A 60 -7.37 5.40 -2.46
C ARG A 60 -8.35 5.01 -1.34
N HIS A 61 -9.02 3.86 -1.47
CA HIS A 61 -9.92 3.37 -0.42
C HIS A 61 -9.18 2.96 0.86
N VAL A 62 -8.02 2.31 0.74
CA VAL A 62 -7.17 1.99 1.91
C VAL A 62 -6.76 3.26 2.64
N LYS A 63 -6.25 4.27 1.91
CA LYS A 63 -5.81 5.55 2.50
C LYS A 63 -6.95 6.28 3.21
N HIS A 64 -8.19 6.15 2.72
CA HIS A 64 -9.35 6.80 3.34
C HIS A 64 -9.74 6.19 4.69
N LEU A 65 -9.32 4.95 4.98
CA LEU A 65 -9.51 4.33 6.29
C LEU A 65 -8.44 4.74 7.32
N ILE A 66 -7.31 5.26 6.85
CA ILE A 66 -6.21 5.65 7.72
C ILE A 66 -6.50 7.08 8.23
N PRO A 67 -6.53 7.30 9.56
CA PRO A 67 -6.76 8.63 10.11
C PRO A 67 -5.60 9.58 9.77
N GLY A 68 -5.91 10.87 9.64
CA GLY A 68 -4.89 11.90 9.32
C GLY A 68 -3.85 12.09 10.44
N TYR A 69 -4.25 11.85 11.69
CA TYR A 69 -3.43 12.01 12.90
C TYR A 69 -3.23 10.67 13.62
N SER A 70 -2.24 10.61 14.54
CA SER A 70 -1.93 9.43 15.36
C SER A 70 -1.54 8.17 14.56
N ARG A 71 -0.76 8.35 13.49
CA ARG A 71 -0.24 7.25 12.65
C ARG A 71 1.07 6.73 13.22
N THR A 72 1.05 5.52 13.77
CA THR A 72 2.26 4.81 14.20
C THR A 72 2.61 3.70 13.20
N ARG A 73 3.90 3.35 13.07
CA ARG A 73 4.34 2.21 12.23
C ARG A 73 3.59 0.92 12.58
N THR A 74 3.28 0.74 13.86
CA THR A 74 2.55 -0.42 14.41
C THR A 74 1.06 -0.42 14.08
N SER A 75 0.47 0.71 13.70
CA SER A 75 -0.96 0.81 13.38
C SER A 75 -1.31 0.45 11.94
N PHE A 76 -0.38 0.61 10.99
CA PHE A 76 -0.63 0.30 9.57
C PHE A 76 -1.11 -1.13 9.30
N PRO A 77 -0.51 -2.18 9.92
CA PRO A 77 -1.02 -3.54 9.75
C PRO A 77 -2.48 -3.70 10.17
N ASN A 78 -2.91 -2.99 11.23
CA ASN A 78 -4.29 -3.06 11.71
C ASN A 78 -5.28 -2.41 10.72
N TYR A 79 -4.93 -1.24 10.17
CA TYR A 79 -5.77 -0.61 9.15
C TYR A 79 -5.87 -1.44 7.88
N LEU A 80 -4.77 -2.06 7.45
CA LEU A 80 -4.76 -2.94 6.30
C LEU A 80 -5.57 -4.22 6.56
N ALA A 81 -5.42 -4.83 7.73
CA ALA A 81 -6.19 -5.99 8.14
C ALA A 81 -7.70 -5.68 8.18
N HIS A 82 -8.08 -4.52 8.73
CA HIS A 82 -9.47 -4.06 8.73
C HIS A 82 -10.00 -3.89 7.30
N PHE A 83 -9.27 -3.20 6.41
CA PHE A 83 -9.67 -3.04 5.01
C PHE A 83 -9.86 -4.38 4.28
N LEU A 84 -8.92 -5.31 4.46
CA LEU A 84 -8.98 -6.63 3.84
C LEU A 84 -10.16 -7.44 4.38
N PHE A 85 -10.40 -7.37 5.69
CA PHE A 85 -11.55 -8.00 6.34
C PHE A 85 -12.85 -7.44 5.77
N ASP A 86 -13.04 -6.13 5.80
CA ASP A 86 -14.17 -5.42 5.21
C ASP A 86 -14.48 -5.91 3.79
N ARG A 87 -13.45 -5.94 2.94
CA ARG A 87 -13.58 -6.32 1.54
C ARG A 87 -13.97 -7.79 1.38
N LEU A 88 -13.37 -8.68 2.17
CA LEU A 88 -13.66 -10.11 2.16
C LEU A 88 -15.10 -10.40 2.63
N VAL A 89 -15.56 -9.74 3.69
CA VAL A 89 -16.94 -9.92 4.18
C VAL A 89 -17.94 -9.42 3.14
N LYS A 90 -17.71 -8.22 2.59
CA LYS A 90 -18.59 -7.63 1.57
C LYS A 90 -18.65 -8.48 0.30
N SER A 91 -17.55 -9.11 -0.11
CA SER A 91 -17.54 -10.01 -1.28
C SER A 91 -18.38 -11.28 -1.09
N HIS A 92 -18.65 -11.67 0.15
CA HIS A 92 -19.50 -12.81 0.50
C HIS A 92 -20.93 -12.39 0.90
N SER A 93 -21.28 -11.10 0.72
CA SER A 93 -22.58 -10.53 1.10
C SER A 93 -22.95 -10.79 2.57
N GLN A 94 -21.94 -10.79 3.46
CA GLN A 94 -22.13 -10.98 4.89
C GLN A 94 -22.19 -9.64 5.62
N ASP A 95 -22.82 -9.66 6.79
CA ASP A 95 -22.76 -8.55 7.74
C ASP A 95 -21.40 -8.59 8.46
N ILE A 96 -20.74 -7.42 8.55
CA ILE A 96 -19.39 -7.30 9.08
C ILE A 96 -19.33 -7.52 10.59
N ASP A 97 -20.32 -7.00 11.32
CA ASP A 97 -20.37 -7.12 12.76
C ASP A 97 -20.66 -8.57 13.15
N LEU A 98 -21.61 -9.21 12.46
CA LEU A 98 -21.91 -10.63 12.67
C LEU A 98 -20.73 -11.53 12.32
N ARG A 99 -20.01 -11.24 11.23
CA ARG A 99 -18.82 -12.02 10.86
C ARG A 99 -17.69 -11.84 11.88
N PHE A 100 -17.49 -10.62 12.38
CA PHE A 100 -16.51 -10.35 13.43
C PHE A 100 -16.87 -11.10 14.72
N LEU A 101 -18.11 -10.99 15.19
CA LEU A 101 -18.59 -11.69 16.39
C LEU A 101 -18.46 -13.20 16.24
N HIS A 102 -18.72 -13.75 15.05
CA HIS A 102 -18.53 -15.17 14.78
C HIS A 102 -17.06 -15.58 14.91
N ILE A 103 -16.11 -14.79 14.39
CA ILE A 103 -14.67 -15.05 14.55
C ILE A 103 -14.28 -14.99 16.03
N VAL A 104 -14.68 -13.92 16.74
CA VAL A 104 -14.41 -13.73 18.18
C VAL A 104 -14.91 -14.92 19.01
N LYS A 105 -16.10 -15.45 18.68
CA LYS A 105 -16.67 -16.63 19.31
C LYS A 105 -15.83 -17.91 19.09
N LEU A 106 -15.13 -18.01 17.97
CA LEU A 106 -14.33 -19.18 17.60
C LEU A 106 -12.88 -19.14 18.13
N ILE A 107 -12.43 -17.99 18.63
CA ILE A 107 -11.08 -17.87 19.21
C ILE A 107 -11.01 -18.66 20.53
N ASP A 108 -10.02 -19.53 20.63
CA ASP A 108 -9.63 -20.12 21.91
C ASP A 108 -8.80 -19.11 22.73
N TRP A 109 -9.48 -18.45 23.66
CA TRP A 109 -8.90 -17.42 24.51
C TRP A 109 -7.79 -17.93 25.43
N SER A 110 -7.71 -19.25 25.70
CA SER A 110 -6.66 -19.81 26.55
C SER A 110 -5.24 -19.65 25.95
N THR A 111 -5.15 -19.62 24.62
CA THR A 111 -3.88 -19.48 23.88
C THR A 111 -3.28 -18.08 23.95
N LEU A 112 -4.12 -17.04 24.07
CA LEU A 112 -3.67 -15.64 24.13
C LEU A 112 -2.96 -15.30 25.45
N THR A 113 -3.32 -15.98 26.54
CA THR A 113 -2.67 -15.84 27.84
C THR A 113 -1.20 -16.26 27.79
N VAL A 114 -0.90 -17.31 27.01
CA VAL A 114 0.47 -17.84 26.85
C VAL A 114 1.34 -16.91 26.00
N MET A 115 0.77 -16.27 24.97
CA MET A 115 1.53 -15.33 24.13
C MET A 115 1.90 -14.05 24.87
N ARG A 116 0.97 -13.48 25.66
CA ARG A 116 1.22 -12.25 26.45
C ARG A 116 2.34 -12.43 27.48
N ALA A 117 2.37 -13.58 28.15
CA ALA A 117 3.41 -13.90 29.13
C ALA A 117 4.84 -13.96 28.54
N ASN A 118 4.97 -14.16 27.21
CA ASN A 118 6.26 -14.21 26.54
C ASN A 118 6.69 -12.85 25.98
N THR A 119 5.77 -11.96 25.62
CA THR A 119 6.06 -10.64 25.02
C THR A 119 6.41 -9.55 26.04
N ASP A 120 6.01 -9.72 27.30
CA ASP A 120 6.33 -8.75 28.36
C ASP A 120 7.84 -8.73 28.73
N ASN A 121 8.64 -9.66 28.17
CA ASN A 121 10.09 -9.70 28.34
C ASN A 121 10.87 -8.89 27.28
N ASP A 122 10.23 -8.40 26.21
CA ASP A 122 10.92 -7.80 25.06
C ASP A 122 10.61 -6.29 24.85
N LEU A 123 9.93 -5.62 25.80
CA LEU A 123 9.47 -4.22 25.63
C LEU A 123 10.38 -3.12 26.22
N ASP A 124 11.58 -3.44 26.71
CA ASP A 124 12.54 -2.44 27.21
C ASP A 124 13.66 -2.14 26.19
N ASN A 125 13.31 -1.69 24.98
CA ASN A 125 14.22 -0.86 24.16
C ASN A 125 13.50 -0.31 22.91
N ASP A 126 12.89 0.87 23.02
CA ASP A 126 12.70 1.79 21.87
C ASP A 126 12.07 3.09 22.40
N THR A 127 12.84 3.87 23.16
CA THR A 127 12.62 5.32 23.27
C THR A 127 13.60 6.01 22.34
N ASP A 128 13.16 6.35 21.13
CA ASP A 128 13.76 7.43 20.36
C ASP A 128 12.71 8.07 19.42
N ASP A 129 11.71 8.72 20.03
CA ASP A 129 10.82 9.66 19.33
C ASP A 129 11.59 10.98 19.10
N ASN A 130 12.51 10.99 18.13
CA ASN A 130 13.09 12.24 17.63
C ASN A 130 12.14 12.86 16.60
N ARG A 131 11.23 13.71 17.09
CA ARG A 131 10.35 14.55 16.26
C ARG A 131 11.18 15.63 15.57
N ASN A 132 11.49 15.43 14.29
CA ASN A 132 11.74 16.55 13.38
C ASN A 132 10.46 16.77 12.56
N ASP A 133 9.81 17.89 12.88
CA ASP A 133 8.65 18.46 12.20
C ASP A 133 9.18 19.24 10.98
N ASP A 134 9.29 18.55 9.84
CA ASP A 134 9.52 19.21 8.55
C ASP A 134 8.21 19.24 7.78
N THR A 135 7.55 20.39 7.84
CA THR A 135 6.43 20.76 6.97
C THR A 135 6.96 21.13 5.59
N ASP A 136 6.83 20.21 4.62
CA ASP A 136 6.98 20.56 3.20
C ASP A 136 5.62 20.51 2.49
N ASP A 137 5.14 21.72 2.22
CA ASP A 137 3.89 22.07 1.54
C ASP A 137 4.18 22.15 0.03
N ASP A 138 4.28 21.01 -0.65
CA ASP A 138 4.47 20.97 -2.11
C ASP A 138 3.11 21.07 -2.83
N ARG A 139 2.61 22.31 -2.93
CA ARG A 139 1.77 22.73 -4.06
C ARG A 139 2.70 23.08 -5.22
N ASN A 140 2.84 22.16 -6.16
CA ASN A 140 3.41 22.47 -7.46
C ASN A 140 2.31 22.37 -8.52
N ASP A 141 1.50 23.43 -8.60
CA ASP A 141 0.64 23.70 -9.74
C ASP A 141 1.55 24.13 -10.90
N ALA A 142 1.67 23.26 -11.90
CA ALA A 142 2.34 23.56 -13.15
C ALA A 142 1.60 24.70 -13.86
N ALA A 143 2.23 25.87 -13.94
CA ALA A 143 1.82 26.95 -14.81
C ALA A 143 2.27 26.63 -16.24
N ASP A 144 1.29 26.63 -17.15
CA ASP A 144 1.45 26.43 -18.58
C ASP A 144 2.42 27.46 -19.19
N GLY A 145 3.30 26.96 -20.06
CA GLY A 145 4.14 27.76 -20.93
C GLY A 145 3.32 28.30 -22.10
N GLU A 146 3.23 29.62 -22.19
CA GLU A 146 2.85 30.33 -23.41
C GLU A 146 4.05 31.20 -23.82
N THR A 147 4.82 30.72 -24.79
CA THR A 147 5.67 31.59 -25.62
C THR A 147 5.39 31.25 -27.08
N ASP A 148 4.45 31.99 -27.65
CA ASP A 148 4.54 32.39 -29.05
C ASP A 148 5.92 33.01 -29.28
N ASN A 149 6.63 32.56 -30.33
CA ASN A 149 7.24 33.49 -31.28
C ASN A 149 7.70 32.79 -32.56
N ASN A 150 7.17 33.36 -33.63
CA ASN A 150 7.31 33.10 -35.04
C ASN A 150 8.66 33.57 -35.58
N ALA A 151 9.39 32.71 -36.29
CA ALA A 151 10.31 33.04 -37.40
C ALA A 151 10.71 31.76 -38.16
#